data_AF-A0A4R9K926-F1
#
_entry.id   AF-A0A4R9K926-F1
#
_cell.length_a   1.000
_cell.length_b   1.000
_cell.length_c   1.000
_cell.angle_alpha   90.00
_cell.angle_beta   90.00
_cell.angle_gamma   90.00
#
_symmetry.space_group_name_H-M   'P 1'
#
loop_
_entity.id
_entity.type
_entity.pdbx_description
1 polymer ?
#
loop_
_entity_poly.entity_id
_entity_poly.type
_entity_poly.pdbx_seq_one_letter_code
_entity_poly.pdbx_strand_id
1 'polypeptide(L)' 'MNKCHCAEVYFEDILKIVKETNRPLLEVAKDLGAADTCTACVTDMFHFVQNELEGLTLAGNSTYRS' A
#
# COMPACT_ATOMS: atom_id res chain seq x y z
N MET A 1 -9.65 8.12 -6.03
CA MET A 1 -8.19 8.02 -5.85
C MET A 1 -7.89 8.21 -4.38
N ASN A 2 -7.35 7.17 -3.74
CA ASN A 2 -7.03 7.20 -2.31
C ASN A 2 -5.62 7.76 -2.12
N LYS A 3 -5.50 8.81 -1.30
CA LYS A 3 -4.23 9.47 -0.98
C LYS A 3 -4.13 9.77 0.51
N CYS A 4 -2.91 9.81 1.04
CA CYS A 4 -2.66 10.41 2.34
C CYS A 4 -2.89 11.91 2.21
N HIS A 5 -3.90 12.44 2.90
CA HIS A 5 -4.24 13.85 2.82
C HIS A 5 -3.12 14.74 3.38
N CYS A 6 -2.45 14.31 4.45
CA CYS A 6 -1.45 15.12 5.14
C CYS A 6 -0.09 15.19 4.43
N ALA A 7 0.27 14.14 3.68
CA ALA A 7 1.51 14.09 2.91
C ALA A 7 1.29 14.34 1.42
N GLU A 8 0.03 14.44 1.00
CA GLU A 8 -0.39 14.56 -0.40
C GLU A 8 0.13 13.44 -1.33
N VAL A 9 0.43 12.26 -0.76
CA VAL A 9 0.95 11.08 -1.47
C VAL A 9 -0.16 10.11 -1.82
N TYR A 10 -0.21 9.63 -3.07
CA TYR A 10 -1.17 8.62 -3.52
C TYR A 10 -0.77 7.22 -3.09
N PHE A 11 -1.75 6.39 -2.71
CA PHE A 11 -1.47 5.01 -2.28
C PHE A 11 -0.90 4.14 -3.41
N GLU A 12 -1.25 4.45 -4.66
CA GLU A 12 -0.76 3.75 -5.84
C GLU A 12 0.76 3.93 -6.04
N ASP A 13 1.28 5.14 -5.81
CA ASP A 13 2.73 5.41 -5.87
C ASP A 13 3.48 4.63 -4.79
N ILE A 14 2.94 4.60 -3.57
CA ILE A 14 3.51 3.81 -2.46
C ILE A 14 3.53 2.33 -2.84
N LEU A 15 2.41 1.79 -3.32
CA LEU A 15 2.28 0.40 -3.72
C LEU A 15 3.25 0.04 -4.86
N LYS A 16 3.41 0.95 -5.83
CA LYS A 16 4.35 0.76 -6.95
C LYS A 16 5.79 0.63 -6.44
N ILE A 17 6.22 1.54 -5.57
CA ILE A 17 7.58 1.51 -4.99
C ILE A 17 7.77 0.26 -4.12
N VAL A 18 6.76 -0.15 -3.35
CA VAL A 18 6.78 -1.40 -2.57
C VAL A 18 6.98 -2.61 -3.48
N LYS A 19 6.26 -2.67 -4.61
CA LYS A 19 6.40 -3.74 -5.61
C LYS A 19 7.77 -3.75 -6.29
N GLU A 20 8.29 -2.58 -6.67
CA GLU A 20 9.58 -2.45 -7.37
C GLU A 20 10.78 -2.72 -6.45
N THR A 21 10.71 -2.26 -5.19
CA THR A 21 11.84 -2.34 -4.25
C THR A 21 11.75 -3.51 -3.28
N ASN A 22 10.61 -4.21 -3.25
CA ASN A 22 10.31 -5.27 -2.28
C ASN A 22 10.49 -4.83 -0.81
N ARG A 23 10.36 -3.52 -0.54
CA ARG A 23 10.51 -2.94 0.80
C ARG A 23 9.17 -2.94 1.55
N PRO A 24 9.19 -3.01 2.88
CA PRO A 24 7.98 -2.99 3.68
C PRO A 24 7.21 -1.67 3.48
N LEU A 25 5.88 -1.78 3.37
CA LEU A 25 4.96 -0.68 3.09
C LEU A 25 5.15 0.52 4.03
N LEU A 26 5.31 0.25 5.33
CA LEU A 26 5.52 1.29 6.34
C LEU A 26 6.81 2.09 6.13
N GLU A 27 7.90 1.45 5.68
CA GLU A 27 9.15 2.18 5.41
C GLU A 27 9.01 3.06 4.17
N VAL A 28 8.42 2.53 3.10
CA VAL A 28 8.17 3.31 1.88
C VAL A 28 7.22 4.49 2.17
N ALA A 29 6.17 4.26 2.96
CA ALA A 29 5.24 5.31 3.36
C ALA A 29 5.90 6.37 4.26
N LYS A 30 6.84 5.98 5.13
CA LYS A 30 7.62 6.94 5.94
C LYS A 30 8.59 7.75 5.10
N ASP A 31 9.28 7.12 4.16
CA ASP A 31 10.20 7.78 3.22
C ASP A 31 9.49 8.87 2.40
N LEU A 32 8.22 8.61 2.06
CA LEU A 32 7.33 9.55 1.37
C LEU A 32 6.59 10.51 2.30
N GLY A 33 6.81 10.46 3.62
CA GLY A 33 6.17 11.33 4.62
C GLY A 33 4.69 11.00 4.95
N ALA A 34 4.12 9.99 4.29
CA ALA A 34 2.74 9.52 4.43
C ALA A 34 2.42 8.90 5.80
N ALA A 35 3.37 8.19 6.40
CA ALA A 35 3.21 7.54 7.70
C ALA A 35 3.88 8.29 8.87
N ASP A 36 4.49 9.44 8.61
CA ASP A 36 5.18 10.27 9.60
C ASP A 36 4.33 11.48 10.01
N THR A 37 3.72 12.16 9.03
CA THR A 37 2.91 13.37 9.26
C THR A 37 1.55 13.08 9.88
N CYS A 38 0.88 12.00 9.45
CA CYS A 38 -0.36 11.56 10.07
C CYS A 38 -0.58 10.06 9.91
N THR A 39 -1.00 9.41 10.99
CA THR A 39 -1.27 7.96 10.99
C THR A 39 -2.67 7.62 10.47
N ALA A 40 -3.50 8.62 10.19
CA ALA A 40 -4.88 8.43 9.76
C ALA A 40 -5.00 7.66 8.44
N CYS A 41 -4.07 7.89 7.50
CA CYS A 41 -4.09 7.18 6.22
C CYS A 41 -3.42 5.80 6.26
N VAL A 42 -2.78 5.42 7.36
CA VAL A 42 -2.05 4.15 7.47
C VAL A 42 -3.03 2.97 7.37
N THR A 43 -4.15 3.02 8.07
CA THR A 43 -5.17 1.97 8.04
C THR A 43 -5.75 1.79 6.64
N ASP A 44 -6.20 2.88 6.00
CA ASP A 44 -6.71 2.87 4.63
C ASP A 44 -5.66 2.41 3.62
N MET A 45 -4.40 2.82 3.77
CA MET A 45 -3.29 2.38 2.93
C MET A 45 -3.05 0.86 3.08
N PHE A 46 -3.04 0.33 4.30
CA PHE A 46 -2.91 -1.11 4.53
C PHE A 46 -4.07 -1.90 3.94
N HIS A 47 -5.29 -1.40 4.05
CA HIS A 47 -6.46 -2.02 3.42
C HIS A 47 -6.38 -1.99 1.90
N PHE A 48 -5.96 -0.87 1.32
CA PHE A 48 -5.75 -0.74 -0.13
C PHE A 48 -4.69 -1.72 -0.63
N VAL A 49 -3.53 -1.78 0.04
CA VAL A 49 -2.43 -2.65 -0.35
C VAL A 49 -2.80 -4.13 -0.19
N GLN A 50 -3.49 -4.51 0.90
CA GLN A 50 -4.01 -5.88 1.05
C GLN A 50 -5.00 -6.23 -0.05
N ASN A 51 -5.96 -5.36 -0.36
CA ASN A 51 -6.94 -5.60 -1.42
C ASN A 51 -6.27 -5.74 -2.80
N GLU A 52 -5.25 -4.93 -3.10
CA GLU A 52 -4.50 -5.01 -4.34
C GLU A 52 -3.61 -6.26 -4.40
N LEU A 53 -2.99 -6.68 -3.29
CA LEU A 53 -2.23 -7.93 -3.21
C LEU A 53 -3.15 -9.15 -3.32
N GLU A 54 -4.29 -9.15 -2.63
CA GLU A 54 -5.30 -10.21 -2.75
C GLU A 54 -5.85 -10.28 -4.17
N GLY A 55 -6.12 -9.13 -4.81
CA GLY A 55 -6.50 -9.05 -6.22
C GLY A 55 -5.43 -9.61 -7.16
N LEU A 56 -4.16 -9.34 -6.90
CA LEU A 56 -3.03 -9.96 -7.62
C LEU A 56 -2.90 -11.46 -7.34
N THR A 57 -3.18 -11.89 -6.12
CA THR A 57 -3.13 -13.31 -5.74
C THR A 57 -4.28 -14.07 -6.40
N LEU A 58 -5.46 -13.45 -6.55
CA LEU A 58 -6.61 -14.01 -7.25
C LEU A 58 -6.45 -13.98 -8.78
N ALA A 59 -5.76 -12.99 -9.33
CA ALA A 59 -5.45 -12.92 -10.76
C ALA A 59 -4.26 -13.82 -11.17
N GLY A 60 -3.40 -14.18 -10.22
CA GLY A 60 -2.17 -14.94 -10.46
C GLY A 60 -2.16 -16.36 -9.89
N ASN A 61 -3.08 -16.73 -8.98
CA ASN A 61 -3.07 -18.06 -8.40
C ASN A 61 -4.47 -18.55 -8.01
N SER A 62 -5.07 -19.29 -8.94
CA SER A 62 -6.08 -20.30 -8.64
C SER A 62 -5.44 -21.43 -7.82
N THR A 63 -5.10 -21.18 -6.54
CA THR A 63 -4.88 -22.20 -5.50
C THR A 63 -4.84 -21.55 -4.10
N TYR A 64 -5.97 -21.05 -3.60
CA TYR A 64 -6.22 -21.08 -2.16
C TYR A 64 -7.35 -22.08 -1.92
N ARG A 65 -6.91 -23.29 -1.61
CA ARG A 65 -7.75 -24.43 -1.21
C ARG A 65 -8.08 -24.27 0.26
N SER A 66 -9.35 -24.34 0.60
CA SER A 66 -9.86 -24.77 1.90
C SER A 66 -11.00 -25.74 1.63
#